data_AF-A0A660RU97-F1
#
_entry.id   AF-A0A660RU97-F1
#
_cell.length_a   1.000
_cell.length_b   1.000
_cell.length_c   1.000
_cell.angle_alpha   90.00
_cell.angle_beta   90.00
_cell.angle_gamma   90.00
#
_symmetry.space_group_name_H-M   'P 1'
#
loop_
_entity.id
_entity.type
_entity.pdbx_description
1 polymer ?
#
loop_
_entity_poly.entity_id
_entity_poly.type
_entity_poly.pdbx_seq_one_letter_code
_entity_poly.pdbx_strand_id
1 'polypeptide(L)' 'KYFLLKYFQKYLKDKILNGLVLEIHNKKAKIYLPDYNITGDMMIYKTILNPGEEIQVKIEKVNPFLEILRLKLA' A
#
# COMPACT_ATOMS: atom_id res chain seq x y z
N LYS A 1 9.78 -7.04 8.86
CA LYS A 1 9.09 -6.83 7.55
C LYS A 1 8.57 -8.13 6.94
N TYR A 2 9.41 -9.15 6.68
CA TYR A 2 8.99 -10.45 6.11
C TYR A 2 7.72 -11.07 6.73
N PHE A 3 7.68 -11.26 8.05
CA PHE A 3 6.53 -11.88 8.72
C PHE A 3 5.25 -11.04 8.62
N LEU A 4 5.39 -9.71 8.61
CA LEU A 4 4.26 -8.81 8.40
C LEU A 4 3.72 -8.97 6.98
N LEU A 5 4.58 -9.06 5.97
CA LEU A 5 4.13 -9.34 4.59
C LEU A 5 3.47 -10.72 4.46
N LYS A 6 3.95 -11.74 5.18
CA LYS A 6 3.27 -13.04 5.27
C LYS A 6 1.88 -12.92 5.92
N TYR A 7 1.75 -12.12 6.97
CA TYR A 7 0.46 -11.84 7.61
C TYR A 7 -0.50 -11.16 6.62
N PHE A 8 -0.03 -10.14 5.90
CA PHE A 8 -0.79 -9.44 4.86
C PHE A 8 -1.28 -10.41 3.77
N GLN A 9 -0.39 -11.26 3.29
CA GLN A 9 -0.69 -12.28 2.28
C GLN A 9 -1.76 -13.27 2.74
N LYS A 10 -1.78 -13.65 4.02
CA LYS A 10 -2.69 -14.67 4.55
C LYS A 10 -4.03 -14.10 5.02
N TYR A 11 -4.07 -12.89 5.56
CA TYR A 11 -5.24 -12.40 6.32
C TYR A 11 -5.83 -11.07 5.85
N LEU A 12 -5.10 -10.27 5.06
CA LEU A 12 -5.53 -8.90 4.69
C LEU A 12 -5.82 -8.72 3.20
N LYS A 13 -5.73 -9.79 2.40
CA LYS A 13 -5.82 -9.71 0.93
C LYS A 13 -7.09 -9.00 0.43
N ASP A 14 -8.22 -9.25 1.08
CA ASP A 14 -9.53 -8.70 0.70
C ASP A 14 -9.99 -7.56 1.63
N LYS A 15 -9.14 -7.13 2.57
CA LYS A 15 -9.48 -6.05 3.50
C LYS A 15 -9.13 -4.69 2.93
N ILE A 16 -9.98 -3.71 3.25
CA ILE A 16 -9.70 -2.29 3.04
C ILE A 16 -8.83 -1.82 4.19
N LEU A 17 -7.74 -1.14 3.86
CA LEU A 17 -6.79 -0.58 4.79
C LEU A 17 -6.76 0.93 4.61
N ASN A 18 -6.64 1.67 5.71
CA ASN A 18 -6.38 3.10 5.67
C ASN A 18 -4.90 3.32 5.40
N GLY A 19 -4.59 4.22 4.48
CA GLY A 19 -3.22 4.59 4.15
C GLY A 19 -3.08 6.08 3.94
N LEU A 20 -1.87 6.58 4.16
CA LEU A 20 -1.51 7.98 3.95
C LEU A 20 -0.52 8.08 2.79
N VAL A 21 -0.79 8.97 1.85
CA VAL A 21 0.10 9.22 0.73
C VAL A 21 1.32 9.98 1.24
N LEU A 22 2.50 9.36 1.19
CA LEU A 22 3.75 10.02 1.59
C LEU A 22 4.32 10.85 0.45
N GLU A 23 4.53 10.21 -0.69
CA GLU A 23 5.25 10.79 -1.82
C GLU A 23 4.71 10.25 -3.13
N ILE A 24 4.83 11.04 -4.19
CA ILE A 24 4.41 10.68 -5.54
C ILE A 24 5.58 10.90 -6.49
N HIS A 25 6.06 9.82 -7.12
CA HIS A 25 7.17 9.83 -8.06
C HIS A 25 6.81 9.05 -9.31
N ASN A 26 6.88 9.68 -10.49
CA ASN A 26 6.73 9.01 -11.79
C ASN A 26 5.59 7.97 -11.87
N LYS A 27 4.35 8.39 -11.51
CA LYS A 27 3.13 7.55 -11.47
C LYS A 27 3.13 6.45 -10.41
N LYS A 28 4.03 6.48 -9.43
CA LYS A 28 3.99 5.64 -8.24
C LYS A 28 3.79 6.51 -7.00
N ALA A 29 2.78 6.19 -6.22
CA ALA A 29 2.59 6.72 -4.87
C ALA A 29 3.20 5.75 -3.86
N LYS A 30 3.92 6.30 -2.89
CA LYS A 30 4.32 5.57 -1.68
C LYS A 30 3.24 5.80 -0.63
N ILE A 31 2.59 4.72 -0.21
CA ILE A 31 1.50 4.76 0.76
C ILE A 31 2.00 4.18 2.07
N TYR A 32 1.79 4.90 3.16
CA TYR A 32 2.05 4.45 4.52
C TYR A 32 0.78 3.88 5.14
N LEU A 33 0.87 2.68 5.72
CA LEU A 33 -0.22 2.04 6.43
C LEU A 33 0.04 2.19 7.95
N PRO A 34 -0.57 3.18 8.62
CA PRO A 34 -0.23 3.54 10.00
C PRO A 34 -0.48 2.40 10.99
N ASP A 35 -1.58 1.67 10.85
CA ASP A 35 -1.96 0.55 11.75
C ASP A 35 -0.92 -0.58 11.78
N TYR A 36 -0.09 -0.69 10.75
CA TYR A 36 0.89 -1.76 10.57
C TYR A 36 2.33 -1.25 10.51
N ASN A 37 2.52 0.08 10.57
CA ASN A 37 3.80 0.75 10.43
C ASN A 37 4.63 0.23 9.23
N ILE A 38 4.00 0.16 8.05
CA ILE A 38 4.63 -0.33 6.81
C ILE A 38 4.26 0.55 5.63
N THR A 39 5.16 0.64 4.65
CA THR A 39 4.92 1.32 3.38
C THR A 39 4.72 0.34 2.24
N GLY A 40 3.88 0.72 1.27
CA GLY A 40 3.65 -0.01 0.03
C GLY A 40 3.58 0.93 -1.16
N ASP A 41 3.79 0.38 -2.35
CA ASP A 41 3.73 1.13 -3.60
C ASP A 41 2.35 1.00 -4.25
N MET A 42 1.84 2.09 -4.80
CA MET A 42 0.60 2.11 -5.59
C MET A 42 0.86 2.76 -6.94
N MET A 43 0.33 2.18 -8.02
CA MET A 43 0.39 2.81 -9.34
C MET A 43 -0.76 3.80 -9.52
N ILE A 44 -0.44 4.99 -10.02
CA ILE A 44 -1.38 6.06 -10.29
C ILE A 44 -1.65 6.10 -11.80
N TYR A 45 -2.88 5.76 -12.20
CA TYR A 45 -3.24 5.77 -13.62
C TYR A 45 -4.03 7.01 -14.03
N LYS A 46 -4.97 7.50 -13.20
CA LYS A 46 -5.83 8.66 -13.52
C LYS A 46 -6.29 9.49 -12.30
N THR A 47 -5.94 9.07 -11.09
CA THR A 47 -6.38 9.74 -9.86
C THR A 47 -5.37 10.83 -9.48
N ILE A 48 -5.86 12.03 -9.18
CA ILE A 48 -5.03 13.07 -8.56
C ILE A 48 -4.94 12.70 -7.08
N LEU A 49 -3.73 12.44 -6.61
CA LEU A 49 -3.44 12.19 -5.19
C LEU A 49 -2.51 13.29 -4.72
N ASN A 50 -2.66 13.70 -3.47
CA ASN A 50 -1.78 14.68 -2.85
C ASN A 50 -0.99 14.03 -1.70
N PRO A 51 0.30 14.36 -1.53
CA PRO A 51 1.02 14.02 -0.31
C PRO A 51 0.26 14.52 0.94
N GLY A 52 0.20 13.67 1.97
CA GLY A 52 -0.57 13.91 3.20
C GLY A 52 -2.04 13.49 3.13
N GLU A 53 -2.55 13.10 1.96
CA GLU A 53 -3.93 12.64 1.80
C GLU A 53 -4.12 11.24 2.41
N GLU A 54 -5.21 11.08 3.17
CA GLU A 54 -5.67 9.77 3.63
C GLU A 54 -6.53 9.10 2.56
N ILE A 55 -6.19 7.86 2.24
CA ILE A 55 -6.86 7.07 1.21
C ILE A 55 -7.16 5.66 1.71
N GLN A 56 -8.19 5.05 1.12
CA GLN A 56 -8.51 3.65 1.33
C GLN A 56 -7.88 2.80 0.22
N VAL A 57 -7.14 1.78 0.64
CA VAL A 57 -6.41 0.89 -0.27
C VAL A 57 -6.67 -0.57 0.03
N LYS A 58 -6.49 -1.41 -0.99
CA LYS A 58 -6.50 -2.88 -0.89
C LYS A 58 -5.15 -3.41 -1.35
N ILE A 59 -4.81 -4.62 -0.89
CA ILE A 59 -3.61 -5.31 -1.34
C ILE A 59 -3.82 -5.81 -2.78
N GLU A 60 -3.00 -5.32 -3.70
CA GLU A 60 -2.97 -5.81 -5.08
C GLU A 60 -2.03 -7.02 -5.19
N LYS A 61 -0.81 -6.88 -4.66
CA LYS A 61 0.22 -7.91 -4.71
C LYS A 61 1.10 -7.82 -3.47
N VAL A 62 1.47 -8.98 -2.93
CA VAL A 62 2.43 -9.05 -1.83
C VAL A 62 3.41 -10.19 -2.09
N ASN A 63 4.70 -9.94 -1.88
CA ASN A 63 5.74 -10.95 -1.91
C ASN A 63 6.69 -10.74 -0.71
N PRO A 64 6.61 -11.61 0.31
CA PRO A 64 7.46 -11.49 1.50
C PRO A 64 8.96 -11.61 1.22
N PHE A 65 9.36 -12.48 0.28
CA PHE A 65 10.76 -12.74 -0.03
C PHE A 65 11.42 -11.59 -0.78
N LEU A 66 10.68 -10.97 -1.71
CA LEU A 66 11.14 -9.80 -2.46
C LEU A 66 10.83 -8.48 -1.74
N GLU A 67 10.23 -8.55 -0.55
CA GLU A 67 9.74 -7.41 0.23
C GLU A 67 8.78 -6.46 -0.50
N ILE A 68 8.01 -7.00 -1.45
CA ILE A 68 7.07 -6.22 -2.26
C ILE A 68 5.73 -6.15 -1.56
N LEU A 69 5.21 -4.93 -1.40
CA LEU A 69 3.82 -4.66 -1.06
C LEU A 69 3.28 -3.67 -2.10
N ARG A 70 2.43 -4.15 -2.99
CA ARG A 70 1.71 -3.32 -3.96
C ARG A 70 0.26 -3.17 -3.53
N LEU A 71 -0.18 -1.93 -3.53
CA LEU A 71 -1.51 -1.50 -3.13
C LEU A 71 -2.25 -0.95 -4.35
N LYS A 72 -3.57 -0.97 -4.26
CA LYS A 72 -4.48 -0.32 -5.21
C LYS A 72 -5.56 0.43 -4.43
N LEU A 73 -6.14 1.46 -5.05
CA LEU A 73 -7.34 2.11 -4.50
C LEU A 73 -8.46 1.07 -4.30
N ALA A 74 -9.18 1.22 -3.18
CA ALA A 74 -10.23 0.29 -2.76
C ALA A 74 -11.44 0.25 -3.70
#